data_AF-A0A0B4DQG4-F1
#
_entry.id   AF-A0A0B4DQG4-F1
#
_cell.length_a   1.000
_cell.length_b   1.000
_cell.length_c   1.000
_cell.angle_alpha   90.00
_cell.angle_beta   90.00
_cell.angle_gamma   90.00
#
_symmetry.space_group_name_H-M   'P 1'
#
loop_
_entity.id
_entity.type
_entity.pdbx_description
1 polymer ?
#
loop_
_entity_poly.entity_id
_entity_poly.type
_entity_poly.pdbx_seq_one_letter_code
_entity_poly.pdbx_strand_id
1 'polypeptide(L)'
;MSNLIPSGALRRMLLPPTYGRHVTPDTEFTILSVEVWASGLVVNIHLPAGDAPEPRITLQDHLGTEYTLQESATLGSRNLQVFTPSVPPGTRSLTVRSADDAAGRPVVTFAVPLMAVPEPPREAAAVRRPSHAPDDGYGPELRRPA
;
A
#
# COMPACT_ATOMS: atom_id res chain seq x y z
N MET A 1 2.01 5.90 23.63
CA MET A 1 2.79 6.00 22.38
C MET A 1 2.05 5.21 21.33
N SER A 2 1.39 5.89 20.39
CA SER A 2 0.74 5.22 19.28
C SER A 2 1.80 4.61 18.38
N ASN A 3 1.64 3.34 18.01
CA ASN A 3 2.49 2.71 17.00
C ASN A 3 2.07 3.26 15.63
N LEU A 4 2.76 4.29 15.14
CA LEU A 4 2.56 4.86 13.79
C LEU A 4 2.86 3.90 12.64
N ILE A 5 3.40 2.72 12.95
CA ILE A 5 3.67 1.69 11.95
C ILE A 5 2.35 0.98 11.64
N PRO A 6 1.85 1.06 10.39
CA PRO A 6 0.65 0.34 10.01
C PRO A 6 0.81 -1.15 10.23
N SER A 7 -0.28 -1.84 10.58
CA SER A 7 -0.24 -3.27 10.79
C SER A 7 0.04 -4.05 9.48
N GLY A 8 0.63 -5.23 9.61
CA GLY A 8 0.94 -6.10 8.46
C GLY A 8 2.31 -5.84 7.85
N ALA A 9 2.59 -6.50 6.72
CA ALA A 9 3.91 -6.46 6.09
C ALA A 9 4.11 -5.21 5.23
N LEU A 10 5.32 -4.62 5.30
CA LEU A 10 5.81 -3.68 4.31
C LEU A 10 5.95 -4.41 2.98
N ARG A 11 5.20 -3.96 1.96
CA ARG A 11 5.21 -4.56 0.62
C ARG A 11 6.21 -3.87 -0.29
N ARG A 12 6.36 -2.55 -0.16
CA ARG A 12 7.26 -1.75 -1.00
C ARG A 12 7.62 -0.41 -0.35
N MET A 13 8.81 0.08 -0.64
CA MET A 13 9.19 1.47 -0.40
C MET A 13 9.34 2.17 -1.75
N LEU A 14 8.62 3.28 -1.93
CA LEU A 14 8.66 4.11 -3.12
C LEU A 14 9.56 5.31 -2.83
N LEU A 15 10.58 5.47 -3.66
CA LEU A 15 11.50 6.60 -3.58
C LEU A 15 11.15 7.61 -4.66
N PRO A 16 11.23 8.92 -4.35
CA PRO A 16 10.82 9.94 -5.27
C PRO A 16 11.86 10.03 -6.40
N PRO A 17 11.43 10.08 -7.68
CA PRO A 17 12.35 10.19 -8.82
C PRO A 17 13.03 11.56 -8.89
N THR A 18 12.42 12.57 -8.27
CA THR A 18 12.90 13.95 -8.17
C THR A 18 12.80 14.43 -6.73
N TYR A 19 13.49 15.51 -6.37
CA TYR A 19 13.35 16.11 -5.04
C TYR A 19 11.89 16.57 -4.82
N GLY A 20 11.16 15.90 -3.95
CA GLY A 20 9.78 16.27 -3.55
C GLY A 20 9.75 17.40 -2.53
N ARG A 21 10.48 18.48 -2.79
CA ARG A 21 10.59 19.64 -1.90
C ARG A 21 9.43 20.60 -2.14
N HIS A 22 8.77 21.00 -1.05
CA HIS A 22 7.74 22.02 -1.03
C HIS A 22 8.19 23.17 -0.14
N VAL A 23 8.08 24.40 -0.64
CA VAL A 23 8.43 25.62 0.09
C VAL A 23 7.39 26.68 -0.19
N THR A 24 6.74 27.13 0.86
CA THR A 24 5.83 28.28 0.89
C THR A 24 6.19 29.16 2.10
N PRO A 25 5.60 30.36 2.23
CA PRO A 25 5.74 31.14 3.45
C PRO A 25 5.22 30.41 4.72
N ASP A 26 4.27 29.48 4.56
CA ASP A 26 3.58 28.83 5.67
C ASP A 26 4.20 27.48 6.04
N THR A 27 4.75 26.75 5.06
CA THR A 27 5.26 25.40 5.24
C THR A 27 6.49 25.13 4.36
N GLU A 28 7.49 24.48 4.93
CA GLU A 28 8.61 23.90 4.20
C GLU A 28 8.78 22.43 4.60
N PHE A 29 8.81 21.55 3.61
CA PHE A 29 9.05 20.12 3.82
C PHE A 29 9.60 19.45 2.58
N THR A 30 10.13 18.23 2.74
CA THR A 30 10.57 17.39 1.62
C THR A 30 10.05 15.97 1.80
N ILE A 31 9.35 15.47 0.79
CA ILE A 31 8.94 14.06 0.77
C ILE A 31 10.15 13.18 0.45
N LEU A 32 10.40 12.19 1.31
CA LEU A 32 11.55 11.28 1.21
C LEU A 32 11.17 9.93 0.63
N SER A 33 9.99 9.42 1.01
CA SER A 33 9.50 8.13 0.54
C SER A 33 8.01 7.97 0.82
N VAL A 34 7.40 7.01 0.10
CA VAL A 34 6.11 6.45 0.45
C VAL A 34 6.28 4.95 0.68
N GLU A 35 5.98 4.49 1.87
CA GLU A 35 5.98 3.07 2.22
C GLU A 35 4.59 2.49 2.00
N VAL A 36 4.50 1.41 1.23
CA VAL A 36 3.28 0.68 0.94
C VAL A 36 3.20 -0.52 1.88
N TRP A 37 2.35 -0.42 2.88
CA TRP A 37 2.07 -1.47 3.86
C TRP A 37 0.84 -2.27 3.47
N ALA A 38 0.63 -3.45 4.05
CA ALA A 38 -0.56 -4.25 3.77
C ALA A 38 -1.87 -3.54 4.16
N SER A 39 -1.86 -2.77 5.26
CA SER A 39 -3.02 -2.06 5.81
C SER A 39 -3.14 -0.60 5.37
N GLY A 40 -2.07 0.02 4.88
CA GLY A 40 -2.06 1.44 4.55
C GLY A 40 -0.80 1.92 3.86
N LEU A 41 -0.59 3.22 3.89
CA LEU A 41 0.51 3.95 3.29
C LEU A 41 1.18 4.82 4.36
N VAL A 42 2.50 4.91 4.37
CA VAL A 42 3.23 5.86 5.23
C VAL A 42 4.04 6.80 4.36
N VAL A 43 3.77 8.09 4.47
CA VAL A 43 4.58 9.12 3.83
C VAL A 43 5.66 9.57 4.82
N ASN A 44 6.92 9.45 4.43
CA ASN A 44 8.05 9.88 5.23
C ASN A 44 8.51 11.26 4.75
N ILE A 45 8.49 12.22 5.67
CA ILE A 45 8.67 13.63 5.37
C ILE A 45 9.82 14.19 6.21
N HIS A 46 10.69 14.96 5.56
CA HIS A 46 11.69 15.76 6.23
C HIS A 46 11.17 17.17 6.47
N LEU A 47 11.41 17.67 7.68
CA LEU A 47 11.18 19.05 8.09
C LEU A 47 12.51 19.79 8.26
N PRO A 48 12.59 21.08 7.95
CA PRO A 48 13.82 21.87 8.13
C PRO A 48 14.24 21.98 9.61
N ALA A 49 13.28 21.92 10.53
CA ALA A 49 13.48 21.92 11.98
C ALA A 49 12.44 21.02 12.65
N GLY A 50 12.69 20.60 13.90
CA GLY A 50 11.79 19.68 14.61
C GLY A 50 10.53 20.31 15.19
N ASP A 51 10.50 21.63 15.25
CA ASP A 51 9.37 22.48 15.63
C ASP A 51 8.68 23.13 14.41
N ALA A 52 9.11 22.77 13.20
CA ALA A 52 8.46 23.26 11.98
C ALA A 52 6.99 22.80 11.94
N PRO A 53 6.11 23.60 11.29
CA PRO A 53 4.70 23.24 11.14
C PRO A 53 4.52 21.85 10.52
N GLU A 54 3.50 21.14 10.98
CA GLU A 54 3.15 19.84 10.41
C GLU A 54 2.71 20.00 8.95
N PRO A 55 3.31 19.24 8.00
CA PRO A 55 2.94 19.31 6.60
C PRO A 55 1.49 18.90 6.40
N ARG A 56 0.71 19.71 5.67
CA ARG A 56 -0.63 19.30 5.25
C ARG A 56 -0.52 18.78 3.83
N ILE A 57 -0.76 17.48 3.64
CA ILE A 57 -0.68 16.84 2.32
C ILE A 57 -1.93 16.02 2.04
N THR A 58 -2.20 15.82 0.75
CA THR A 58 -3.11 14.79 0.27
C THR A 58 -2.34 13.80 -0.60
N LEU A 59 -2.83 12.57 -0.62
CA LEU A 59 -2.27 11.49 -1.43
C LEU A 59 -3.34 11.03 -2.42
N GLN A 60 -2.99 11.01 -3.70
CA GLN A 60 -3.91 10.66 -4.78
C GLN A 60 -3.28 9.68 -5.75
N ASP A 61 -4.01 8.67 -6.21
CA ASP A 61 -3.52 7.79 -7.27
C ASP A 61 -3.78 8.34 -8.68
N HIS A 62 -3.25 7.66 -9.69
CA HIS A 62 -3.47 8.01 -11.10
C HIS A 62 -4.94 7.94 -11.59
N LEU A 63 -5.85 7.32 -10.84
CA LEU A 63 -7.28 7.26 -11.16
C LEU A 63 -8.05 8.41 -10.47
N GLY A 64 -7.38 9.21 -9.65
CA GLY A 64 -7.98 10.29 -8.88
C GLY A 64 -8.46 9.85 -7.50
N THR A 65 -8.24 8.59 -7.09
CA THR A 65 -8.61 8.10 -5.75
C THR A 65 -7.78 8.82 -4.70
N GLU A 66 -8.43 9.48 -3.75
CA GLU A 66 -7.78 10.11 -2.61
C GLU A 66 -7.71 9.15 -1.42
N TYR A 67 -6.57 9.13 -0.75
CA TYR A 67 -6.36 8.35 0.46
C TYR A 67 -6.57 9.22 1.70
N THR A 68 -7.15 8.64 2.75
CA THR A 68 -7.53 9.35 3.96
C THR A 68 -6.40 9.31 4.98
N LEU A 69 -5.94 10.49 5.42
CA LEU A 69 -5.02 10.63 6.54
C LEU A 69 -5.67 10.07 7.82
N GLN A 70 -4.98 9.16 8.50
CA GLN A 70 -5.43 8.55 9.75
C GLN A 70 -4.65 9.09 10.94
N GLU A 71 -3.32 9.15 10.81
CA GLU A 71 -2.43 9.51 11.90
C GLU A 71 -1.22 10.26 11.35
N SER A 72 -0.67 11.15 12.16
CA SER A 72 0.55 11.89 11.87
C SER A 72 1.36 12.05 13.15
N ALA A 73 2.68 11.98 13.02
CA ALA A 73 3.57 12.29 14.13
C ALA A 73 4.91 12.83 13.67
N THR A 74 5.44 13.73 14.50
CA THR A 74 6.74 14.36 14.30
C THR A 74 7.73 13.88 15.35
N LEU A 75 8.91 13.46 14.90
CA LEU A 75 10.03 13.04 15.73
C LEU A 75 11.30 13.75 15.24
N GLY A 76 11.67 14.84 15.94
CA GLY A 76 12.73 15.73 15.47
C GLY A 76 12.41 16.26 14.07
N SER A 77 13.35 16.25 13.14
CA SER A 77 13.18 16.73 11.76
C SER A 77 12.51 15.73 10.80
N ARG A 78 11.76 14.77 11.35
CA ARG A 78 11.00 13.76 10.60
C ARG A 78 9.52 13.83 10.97
N ASN A 79 8.67 13.83 9.96
CA ASN A 79 7.22 13.64 10.13
C ASN A 79 6.79 12.40 9.34
N LEU A 80 5.95 11.58 9.96
CA LEU A 80 5.36 10.38 9.37
C LEU A 80 3.85 10.56 9.32
N GLN A 81 3.27 10.32 8.15
CA GLN A 81 1.82 10.40 7.97
C GLN A 81 1.27 9.09 7.41
N VAL A 82 0.27 8.55 8.08
CA VAL A 82 -0.37 7.28 7.76
C VAL A 82 -1.67 7.52 7.00
N PHE A 83 -1.79 6.91 5.83
CA PHE A 83 -2.99 6.98 4.99
C PHE A 83 -3.62 5.60 4.80
N THR A 84 -4.95 5.57 4.67
CA THR A 84 -5.71 4.36 4.35
C THR A 84 -6.70 4.61 3.21
N PRO A 85 -7.11 3.56 2.48
CA PRO A 85 -6.61 2.17 2.54
C PRO A 85 -5.20 2.03 1.95
N SER A 86 -4.65 0.81 1.91
CA SER A 86 -3.45 0.54 1.11
C SER A 86 -3.71 0.70 -0.40
N VAL A 87 -2.66 0.66 -1.19
CA VAL A 87 -2.69 0.80 -2.66
C VAL A 87 -3.50 -0.34 -3.30
N PRO A 88 -4.57 -0.03 -4.05
CA PRO A 88 -5.32 -1.02 -4.81
C PRO A 88 -4.47 -1.73 -5.87
N PRO A 89 -4.80 -2.99 -6.23
CA PRO A 89 -4.22 -3.64 -7.39
C PRO A 89 -4.40 -2.80 -8.67
N GLY A 90 -3.34 -2.70 -9.47
CA GLY A 90 -3.37 -1.95 -10.73
C GLY A 90 -3.03 -0.47 -10.60
N THR A 91 -2.82 0.07 -9.39
CA THR A 91 -2.30 1.43 -9.23
C THR A 91 -0.93 1.59 -9.88
N ARG A 92 -0.78 2.62 -10.72
CA ARG A 92 0.44 2.89 -11.51
C ARG A 92 1.26 4.04 -10.97
N SER A 93 0.62 5.01 -10.33
CA SER A 93 1.31 6.09 -9.65
C SER A 93 0.54 6.60 -8.45
N LEU A 94 1.28 7.20 -7.53
CA LEU A 94 0.79 7.97 -6.40
C LEU A 94 1.37 9.38 -6.48
N THR A 95 0.55 10.39 -6.26
CA THR A 95 0.95 11.79 -6.24
C THR A 95 0.69 12.34 -4.85
N VAL A 96 1.74 12.87 -4.23
CA VAL A 96 1.64 13.67 -3.02
C VAL A 96 1.40 15.11 -3.45
N ARG A 97 0.41 15.75 -2.84
CA ARG A 97 0.03 17.14 -3.11
C ARG A 97 0.05 17.92 -1.80
N SER A 98 0.42 19.19 -1.83
CA SER A 98 0.23 20.07 -0.68
C SER A 98 -1.26 20.36 -0.51
N ALA A 99 -1.71 20.47 0.75
CA ALA A 99 -3.05 20.89 1.14
C ALA A 99 -3.04 22.30 1.78
N ASP A 100 -1.96 23.05 1.60
CA ASP A 100 -1.80 24.40 2.15
C ASP A 100 -2.56 25.45 1.33
N ASP A 101 -2.75 25.21 0.02
CA ASP A 101 -3.54 26.07 -0.86
C ASP A 101 -4.71 25.33 -1.54
N ALA A 102 -5.72 26.08 -1.95
CA ALA A 102 -6.91 25.54 -2.61
C ALA A 102 -6.61 24.89 -3.98
N ALA A 103 -5.45 25.19 -4.57
CA ALA A 103 -5.03 24.60 -5.85
C ALA A 103 -4.42 23.20 -5.66
N GLY A 104 -4.07 22.82 -4.43
CA GLY A 104 -3.57 21.51 -4.06
C GLY A 104 -2.35 21.13 -4.89
N ARG A 105 -1.29 21.95 -4.89
CA ARG A 105 -0.17 21.80 -5.84
C ARG A 105 0.50 20.42 -5.72
N PRO A 106 0.78 19.73 -6.85
CA PRO A 106 1.52 18.48 -6.82
C PRO A 106 2.95 18.74 -6.31
N VAL A 107 3.39 17.94 -5.34
CA VAL A 107 4.74 18.01 -4.76
C VAL A 107 5.65 16.98 -5.42
N VAL A 108 5.19 15.73 -5.52
CA VAL A 108 5.94 14.65 -6.16
C VAL A 108 5.02 13.52 -6.59
N THR A 109 5.37 12.85 -7.68
CA THR A 109 4.70 11.65 -8.17
C THR A 109 5.66 10.46 -8.14
N PHE A 110 5.18 9.35 -7.59
CA PHE A 110 5.88 8.08 -7.49
C PHE A 110 5.33 7.11 -8.53
N ALA A 111 6.21 6.42 -9.24
CA ALA A 111 5.82 5.23 -9.97
C ALA A 111 5.54 4.10 -8.97
N VAL A 112 4.37 3.48 -9.08
CA VAL A 112 4.02 2.27 -8.33
C VAL A 112 4.24 1.10 -9.27
N PRO A 113 5.28 0.26 -9.05
CA PRO A 113 5.46 -0.90 -9.88
C PRO A 113 4.34 -1.90 -9.60
N LEU A 114 3.96 -2.69 -10.60
CA LEU A 114 2.93 -3.71 -10.45
C LEU A 114 3.25 -4.61 -9.25
N MET A 115 2.38 -4.58 -8.26
CA MET A 115 2.48 -5.38 -7.05
C MET A 115 1.80 -6.70 -7.36
N ALA A 116 2.54 -7.81 -7.26
CA ALA A 116 1.92 -9.13 -7.30
C ALA A 116 0.93 -9.22 -6.14
N VAL A 117 -0.35 -9.42 -6.45
CA VAL A 117 -1.35 -9.73 -5.43
C VAL A 117 -1.06 -11.17 -5.03
N PRO A 118 -0.66 -11.46 -3.77
CA PRO A 118 -0.63 -12.84 -3.32
C PRO A 118 -2.05 -13.38 -3.50
N GLU A 119 -2.22 -14.42 -4.29
CA GLU A 119 -3.52 -15.09 -4.33
C GLU A 119 -3.85 -15.47 -2.88
N PRO A 120 -5.08 -15.20 -2.41
CA PRO A 120 -5.49 -15.77 -1.14
C PRO A 120 -5.21 -17.28 -1.22
N PRO A 121 -4.75 -17.93 -0.13
CA PRO A 121 -4.65 -19.37 -0.12
C PRO A 121 -5.98 -19.87 -0.64
N ARG A 122 -5.97 -20.60 -1.78
CA ARG A 122 -7.12 -21.42 -2.12
C ARG A 122 -7.29 -22.28 -0.88
N GLU A 123 -8.26 -21.95 -0.03
CA GLU A 123 -8.81 -22.90 0.91
C GLU A 123 -9.02 -24.12 0.04
N ALA A 124 -8.22 -25.16 0.30
CA ALA A 124 -8.34 -26.40 -0.39
C ALA A 124 -9.78 -26.79 -0.14
N ALA A 125 -10.64 -26.58 -1.14
CA ALA A 125 -12.00 -27.04 -1.13
C ALA A 125 -11.83 -28.51 -0.80
N ALA A 126 -12.18 -28.85 0.45
CA ALA A 126 -12.00 -30.18 0.97
C ALA A 126 -12.67 -31.07 -0.07
N VAL A 127 -11.85 -31.82 -0.80
CA VAL A 127 -12.34 -32.82 -1.72
C VAL A 127 -13.12 -33.75 -0.82
N ARG A 128 -14.44 -33.56 -0.77
CA ARG A 128 -15.37 -34.51 -0.19
C ARG A 128 -15.22 -35.75 -1.06
N ARG A 129 -14.26 -36.61 -0.70
CA ARG A 129 -14.29 -38.01 -1.08
C ARG A 129 -15.64 -38.53 -0.56
N PRO A 130 -16.53 -39.04 -1.41
CA PRO A 130 -17.59 -39.89 -0.90
C PRO A 130 -16.89 -41.10 -0.27
N SER A 131 -16.97 -41.20 1.06
CA SER A 131 -16.70 -42.44 1.77
C SER A 131 -17.84 -43.40 1.46
N HIS A 132 -17.68 -44.23 0.44
CA HIS A 132 -18.45 -45.46 0.30
C HIS A 132 -17.44 -46.61 0.32
N ALA A 133 -17.37 -47.27 1.47
CA ALA A 133 -16.72 -48.56 1.63
C ALA A 133 -17.77 -49.66 1.36
N PRO A 134 -17.35 -50.93 1.20
CA PRO A 134 -17.44 -51.68 -0.04
C PRO A 134 -18.61 -52.67 -0.05
N ASP A 135 -19.12 -53.02 -1.24
CA ASP A 135 -19.95 -54.21 -1.40
C ASP A 135 -19.76 -54.80 -2.80
N ASP A 136 -19.80 -56.13 -2.83
CA ASP A 136 -19.25 -57.05 -3.82
C ASP A 136 -19.91 -56.97 -5.22
N GLY A 137 -19.12 -57.22 -6.27
CA GLY A 137 -19.70 -57.43 -7.61
C GLY A 137 -18.69 -57.44 -8.76
N TYR A 138 -18.33 -58.64 -9.20
CA TYR A 138 -17.66 -58.99 -10.47
C TYR A 138 -17.87 -58.01 -11.64
N GLY A 139 -16.78 -57.55 -12.26
CA GLY A 139 -16.77 -56.89 -13.57
C GLY A 139 -15.64 -57.47 -14.45
N PRO A 140 -15.90 -57.85 -15.72
CA PRO A 140 -15.10 -58.84 -16.45
C PRO A 140 -13.78 -58.30 -17.02
N GLU A 141 -12.78 -59.17 -17.05
CA GLU A 141 -11.44 -58.95 -17.60
C GLU A 141 -11.46 -58.44 -19.05
N LEU A 142 -10.96 -57.22 -19.25
CA LEU A 142 -10.65 -56.69 -20.57
C LEU A 142 -9.37 -57.35 -21.10
N ARG A 143 -9.55 -58.27 -22.05
CA ARG A 143 -8.49 -58.84 -22.92
C ARG A 143 -7.56 -57.74 -23.44
N ARG A 144 -6.25 -57.92 -23.25
CA ARG A 144 -5.24 -57.18 -24.01
C ARG A 144 -5.08 -57.80 -25.40
N PRO A 145 -5.00 -57.03 -26.49
CA PRO A 145 -4.61 -57.56 -27.79
C PRO A 145 -3.10 -57.80 -27.86
N ALA A 146 -2.73 -58.75 -28.72
CA ALA A 146 -1.38 -59.25 -28.97
C ALA A 146 -0.50 -58.27 -29.76
#